data_AF-A0A935PT98-F1
#
_entry.id   AF-A0A935PT98-F1
#
_cell.length_a   1.000
_cell.length_b   1.000
_cell.length_c   1.000
_cell.angle_alpha   90.00
_cell.angle_beta   90.00
_cell.angle_gamma   90.00
#
_symmetry.space_group_name_H-M   'P 1'
#
loop_
_entity.id
_entity.type
_entity.pdbx_description
1 polymer ?
#
loop_
_entity_poly.entity_id
_entity_poly.type
_entity_poly.pdbx_seq_one_letter_code
_entity_poly.pdbx_strand_id
1 'polypeptide(L)'
;MILAGSLEYALSRLHARLSRRLDPAAWSGIERSRETGPVLDLVRGTNLAPLAGPLAAVPDLHGLDRACRDAWRALLGDACRWMPASWYPAIAWCGALACLPALGHLAGGEAVPAWMASDPDLAAVAKASPEERRAVLAQGPLAPFAAAWPDRSRLGTAWLVEWRRRLPRGEFAGTALEEFTGLVAGHLARLADPQVPASARHDEAFDAAVTRRLRRHPLEPTAVFAWLALGALDIQRLRGEMARRIALPLARPVP
;
A
#
# COMPACT_ATOMS: atom_id res chain seq x y z
N MET A 1 21.67 19.81 -16.42
CA MET A 1 21.01 19.98 -15.09
C MET A 1 19.61 19.42 -15.23
N ILE A 2 19.26 18.36 -14.49
CA ILE A 2 17.91 17.78 -14.55
C ILE A 2 17.03 18.61 -13.60
N LEU A 3 15.92 19.15 -14.11
CA LEU A 3 15.01 19.99 -13.33
C LEU A 3 14.20 19.13 -12.36
N ALA A 4 14.07 19.58 -11.11
CA ALA A 4 13.15 18.96 -10.17
C ALA A 4 11.71 18.99 -10.74
N GLY A 5 11.01 17.86 -10.65
CA GLY A 5 9.68 17.70 -11.25
C GLY A 5 9.69 17.22 -12.72
N SER A 6 10.87 16.97 -13.31
CA SER A 6 10.95 16.26 -14.60
C SER A 6 10.84 14.74 -14.41
N LEU A 7 10.49 14.03 -15.48
CA LEU A 7 10.42 12.57 -15.46
C LEU A 7 11.80 11.94 -15.20
N GLU A 8 12.87 12.46 -15.80
CA GLU A 8 14.22 11.90 -15.58
C GLU A 8 14.69 12.11 -14.14
N TYR A 9 14.36 13.25 -13.54
CA TYR A 9 14.61 13.49 -12.11
C TYR A 9 13.88 12.46 -11.27
N ALA A 10 12.59 12.25 -11.56
CA ALA A 10 11.77 11.30 -10.83
C ALA A 10 12.32 9.88 -10.91
N LEU A 11 12.60 9.40 -12.12
CA LEU A 11 13.14 8.06 -12.36
C LEU A 11 14.48 7.87 -11.62
N SER A 12 15.36 8.85 -11.64
CA SER A 12 16.64 8.78 -10.92
C SER A 12 16.44 8.59 -9.42
N ARG A 13 15.50 9.33 -8.82
CA ARG A 13 15.16 9.22 -7.39
C ARG A 13 14.52 7.88 -7.06
N LEU A 14 13.63 7.39 -7.91
CA LEU A 14 12.97 6.09 -7.76
C LEU A 14 13.99 4.95 -7.80
N HIS A 15 14.88 4.93 -8.78
CA HIS A 15 15.93 3.91 -8.90
C HIS A 15 16.91 3.94 -7.72
N ALA A 16 17.30 5.12 -7.27
CA ALA A 16 18.14 5.27 -6.07
C ALA A 16 17.45 4.79 -4.77
N ARG A 17 16.11 4.82 -4.70
CA ARG A 17 15.35 4.26 -3.58
C ARG A 17 15.13 2.75 -3.73
N LEU A 18 14.94 2.26 -4.94
CA LEU A 18 14.81 0.82 -5.23
C LEU A 18 16.05 0.04 -4.81
N SER A 19 17.25 0.60 -4.98
CA SER A 19 18.49 -0.05 -4.55
C SER A 19 18.62 -0.21 -3.03
N ARG A 20 17.78 0.49 -2.25
CA ARG A 20 17.75 0.41 -0.79
C ARG A 20 16.65 -0.51 -0.25
N ARG A 21 15.98 -1.30 -1.10
CA ARG A 21 15.03 -2.32 -0.62
C ARG A 21 15.76 -3.37 0.21
N LEU A 22 15.04 -3.97 1.16
CA LEU A 22 15.52 -5.15 1.87
C LEU A 22 15.77 -6.28 0.86
N ASP A 23 16.97 -6.85 0.92
CA ASP A 23 17.31 -8.03 0.15
C ASP A 23 16.74 -9.31 0.82
N PRO A 24 16.79 -10.46 0.13
CA PRO A 24 16.28 -11.71 0.70
C PRO A 24 16.96 -12.12 2.01
N ALA A 25 18.26 -11.83 2.19
CA ALA A 25 19.00 -12.20 3.39
C ALA A 25 18.55 -11.38 4.60
N ALA A 26 18.32 -10.08 4.42
CA ALA A 26 17.78 -9.19 5.42
C ALA A 26 16.34 -9.59 5.80
N TRP A 27 15.51 -9.97 4.82
CA TRP A 27 14.18 -10.52 5.09
C TRP A 27 14.22 -11.81 5.92
N SER A 28 15.08 -12.76 5.56
CA SER A 28 15.28 -13.97 6.37
C SER A 28 15.87 -13.67 7.76
N GLY A 29 16.61 -12.58 7.92
CA GLY A 29 17.05 -12.06 9.21
C GLY A 29 15.87 -11.57 10.07
N ILE A 30 14.97 -10.77 9.46
CA ILE A 30 13.75 -10.30 10.11
C ILE A 30 12.89 -11.50 10.53
N GLU A 31 12.59 -12.43 9.63
CA GLU A 31 11.73 -13.60 9.89
C GLU A 31 12.22 -14.45 11.07
N ARG A 32 13.54 -14.60 11.21
CA ARG A 32 14.16 -15.37 12.30
C ARG A 32 14.24 -14.61 13.62
N SER A 33 14.18 -13.28 13.59
CA SER A 33 14.30 -12.44 14.78
C SER A 33 13.04 -12.55 15.64
N ARG A 34 13.14 -12.98 16.89
CA ARG A 34 11.95 -13.08 17.76
C ARG A 34 11.55 -11.75 18.41
N GLU A 35 12.49 -10.83 18.51
CA GLU A 35 12.33 -9.53 19.16
C GLU A 35 12.16 -8.41 18.14
N THR A 36 11.52 -7.32 18.56
CA THR A 36 11.29 -6.14 17.71
C THR A 36 12.57 -5.31 17.50
N GLY A 37 13.44 -5.18 18.50
CA GLY A 37 14.69 -4.41 18.40
C GLY A 37 15.56 -4.78 17.18
N PRO A 38 15.97 -6.05 17.02
CA PRO A 38 16.76 -6.50 15.87
C PRO A 38 16.07 -6.26 14.52
N VAL A 39 14.74 -6.39 14.47
CA VAL A 39 13.97 -6.07 13.25
C VAL A 39 14.08 -4.59 12.92
N LEU A 40 13.95 -3.72 13.92
CA LEU A 40 14.07 -2.26 13.76
C LEU A 40 15.47 -1.85 13.30
N ASP A 41 16.52 -2.51 13.79
CA ASP A 41 17.89 -2.27 13.36
C ASP A 41 18.10 -2.62 11.87
N LEU A 42 17.57 -3.77 11.43
CA LEU A 42 17.66 -4.21 10.04
C LEU A 42 16.95 -3.26 9.06
N VAL A 43 15.86 -2.61 9.47
CA VAL A 43 15.10 -1.70 8.58
C VAL A 43 15.66 -0.27 8.54
N ARG A 44 16.48 0.18 9.51
CA ARG A 44 17.03 1.55 9.54
C ARG A 44 17.91 1.90 8.34
N GLY A 45 18.51 0.90 7.70
CA GLY A 45 19.33 1.08 6.49
C GLY A 45 18.55 1.17 5.18
N THR A 46 17.26 0.85 5.19
CA THR A 46 16.52 0.52 3.95
C THR A 46 15.51 1.60 3.57
N ASN A 47 14.73 1.34 2.52
CA ASN A 47 13.56 2.12 2.16
C ASN A 47 12.48 2.15 3.26
N LEU A 48 12.52 1.22 4.22
CA LEU A 48 11.60 1.16 5.37
C LEU A 48 12.11 1.92 6.60
N ALA A 49 13.26 2.58 6.53
CA ALA A 49 13.80 3.37 7.63
C ALA A 49 12.80 4.37 8.27
N PRO A 50 11.91 5.05 7.50
CA PRO A 50 10.89 5.93 8.10
C PRO A 50 9.93 5.23 9.06
N LEU A 51 9.76 3.91 8.94
CA LEU A 51 8.92 3.11 9.85
C LEU A 51 9.65 2.74 11.14
N ALA A 52 10.99 2.76 11.18
CA ALA A 52 11.74 2.27 12.34
C ALA A 52 11.40 3.02 13.64
N GLY A 53 11.29 4.35 13.57
CA GLY A 53 10.91 5.19 14.72
C GLY A 53 9.47 4.95 15.17
N PRO A 54 8.47 5.15 14.29
CA PRO A 54 7.07 4.87 14.61
C PRO A 54 6.85 3.47 15.19
N LEU A 55 7.39 2.43 14.54
CA LEU A 55 7.21 1.05 14.98
C LEU A 55 7.86 0.72 16.33
N ALA A 56 8.92 1.45 16.72
CA ALA A 56 9.51 1.29 18.06
C ALA A 56 8.56 1.72 19.18
N ALA A 57 7.67 2.66 18.90
CA ALA A 57 6.73 3.24 19.87
C ALA A 57 5.34 2.62 19.82
N VAL A 58 5.08 1.66 18.92
CA VAL A 58 3.77 1.04 18.75
C VAL A 58 3.49 0.04 19.88
N PRO A 59 2.43 0.24 20.68
CA PRO A 59 2.10 -0.66 21.78
C PRO A 59 1.20 -1.84 21.36
N ASP A 60 0.46 -1.71 20.27
CA ASP A 60 -0.59 -2.65 19.85
C ASP A 60 -0.75 -2.74 18.32
N LEU A 61 -1.61 -3.65 17.86
CA LEU A 61 -1.88 -3.87 16.44
C LEU A 61 -2.51 -2.66 15.74
N HIS A 62 -3.25 -1.83 16.47
CA HIS A 62 -3.87 -0.63 15.87
C HIS A 62 -2.83 0.45 15.60
N GLY A 63 -1.93 0.70 16.56
CA GLY A 63 -0.78 1.57 16.37
C GLY A 63 0.08 1.13 15.20
N LEU A 64 0.26 -0.18 15.02
CA LEU A 64 0.96 -0.76 13.87
C LEU A 64 0.25 -0.42 12.56
N ASP A 65 -1.04 -0.69 12.47
CA ASP A 65 -1.85 -0.43 11.27
C ASP A 65 -1.88 1.06 10.91
N ARG A 66 -1.92 1.94 11.91
CA ARG A 66 -1.81 3.39 11.72
C ARG A 66 -0.43 3.77 11.18
N ALA A 67 0.66 3.30 11.81
CA ALA A 67 2.02 3.60 11.39
C ALA A 67 2.29 3.14 9.94
N CYS A 68 1.81 1.96 9.55
CA CYS A 68 1.94 1.46 8.18
C CYS A 68 1.19 2.34 7.17
N ARG A 69 -0.02 2.82 7.50
CA ARG A 69 -0.78 3.72 6.63
C ARG A 69 -0.14 5.11 6.52
N ASP A 70 0.43 5.62 7.62
CA ASP A 70 1.16 6.89 7.61
C ASP A 70 2.42 6.79 6.75
N ALA A 71 3.18 5.69 6.86
CA ALA A 71 4.32 5.43 5.99
C ALA A 71 3.95 5.28 4.52
N TRP A 72 2.82 4.63 4.22
CA TRP A 72 2.29 4.57 2.86
C TRP A 72 1.97 5.97 2.32
N ARG A 73 1.26 6.82 3.08
CA ARG A 73 0.99 8.21 2.66
C ARG A 73 2.27 9.01 2.48
N ALA A 74 3.29 8.80 3.33
CA ALA A 74 4.59 9.45 3.18
C ALA A 74 5.30 9.03 1.88
N LEU A 75 5.23 7.74 1.51
CA LEU A 75 5.77 7.22 0.27
C LEU A 75 5.09 7.84 -0.97
N LEU A 76 3.76 8.02 -0.92
CA LEU A 76 3.01 8.73 -1.96
C LEU A 76 3.44 10.19 -2.05
N GLY A 77 3.65 10.86 -0.92
CA GLY A 77 4.17 12.22 -0.86
C GLY A 77 5.56 12.34 -1.48
N ASP A 78 6.44 11.36 -1.24
CA ASP A 78 7.74 11.25 -1.91
C ASP A 78 7.59 11.16 -3.44
N ALA A 79 6.72 10.27 -3.95
CA ALA A 79 6.45 10.15 -5.38
C ALA A 79 5.91 11.45 -5.98
N CYS A 80 4.92 12.08 -5.35
CA CYS A 80 4.39 13.37 -5.80
C CYS A 80 5.49 14.44 -5.85
N ARG A 81 6.38 14.52 -4.84
CA ARG A 81 7.48 15.50 -4.86
C ARG A 81 8.44 15.32 -6.03
N TRP A 82 8.57 14.13 -6.57
CA TRP A 82 9.52 13.85 -7.66
C TRP A 82 8.89 13.93 -9.04
N MET A 83 7.65 13.49 -9.18
CA MET A 83 6.94 13.41 -10.45
C MET A 83 6.42 14.79 -10.93
N PRO A 84 6.09 14.93 -12.22
CA PRO A 84 5.39 16.12 -12.72
C PRO A 84 4.00 16.27 -12.10
N ALA A 85 3.53 17.51 -11.93
CA ALA A 85 2.27 17.81 -11.25
C ALA A 85 1.02 17.14 -11.87
N SER A 86 1.05 16.90 -13.19
CA SER A 86 -0.02 16.19 -13.90
C SER A 86 -0.25 14.77 -13.36
N TRP A 87 0.76 14.15 -12.74
CA TRP A 87 0.72 12.78 -12.21
C TRP A 87 0.15 12.70 -10.79
N TYR A 88 0.06 13.83 -10.07
CA TYR A 88 -0.31 13.84 -8.65
C TYR A 88 -1.69 13.23 -8.38
N PRO A 89 -2.74 13.48 -9.20
CA PRO A 89 -4.04 12.89 -8.96
C PRO A 89 -4.01 11.36 -8.94
N ALA A 90 -3.28 10.74 -9.87
CA ALA A 90 -3.17 9.28 -9.96
C ALA A 90 -2.33 8.70 -8.81
N ILE A 91 -1.21 9.33 -8.47
CA ILE A 91 -0.35 8.92 -7.35
C ILE A 91 -1.09 9.05 -6.02
N ALA A 92 -1.71 10.20 -5.76
CA ALA A 92 -2.47 10.43 -4.53
C ALA A 92 -3.62 9.42 -4.38
N TRP A 93 -4.27 9.03 -5.49
CA TRP A 93 -5.33 8.02 -5.48
C TRP A 93 -4.86 6.61 -5.09
N CYS A 94 -3.56 6.29 -5.23
CA CYS A 94 -3.01 5.06 -4.65
C CYS A 94 -3.19 5.02 -3.12
N GLY A 95 -3.37 6.16 -2.45
CA GLY A 95 -3.71 6.24 -1.02
C GLY A 95 -4.96 5.43 -0.66
N ALA A 96 -5.94 5.40 -1.57
CA ALA A 96 -7.19 4.67 -1.38
C ALA A 96 -7.01 3.14 -1.30
N LEU A 97 -5.90 2.59 -1.82
CA LEU A 97 -5.61 1.15 -1.72
C LEU A 97 -5.53 0.68 -0.27
N ALA A 98 -4.98 1.50 0.62
CA ALA A 98 -4.86 1.18 2.05
C ALA A 98 -6.22 1.09 2.76
N CYS A 99 -7.28 1.67 2.16
CA CYS A 99 -8.63 1.62 2.69
C CYS A 99 -9.42 0.39 2.21
N LEU A 100 -8.99 -0.28 1.13
CA LEU A 100 -9.75 -1.38 0.51
C LEU A 100 -10.07 -2.53 1.49
N PRO A 101 -9.14 -3.00 2.35
CA PRO A 101 -9.48 -4.05 3.31
C PRO A 101 -10.56 -3.62 4.30
N ALA A 102 -10.48 -2.39 4.81
CA ALA A 102 -11.48 -1.84 5.74
C ALA A 102 -12.84 -1.64 5.07
N LEU A 103 -12.86 -1.16 3.82
CA LEU A 103 -14.09 -1.06 3.03
C LEU A 103 -14.69 -2.44 2.76
N GLY A 104 -13.86 -3.45 2.45
CA GLY A 104 -14.29 -4.84 2.29
C GLY A 104 -14.90 -5.43 3.56
N HIS A 105 -14.31 -5.14 4.73
CA HIS A 105 -14.83 -5.52 6.05
C HIS A 105 -16.20 -4.90 6.31
N LEU A 106 -16.32 -3.57 6.12
CA LEU A 106 -17.57 -2.84 6.31
C LEU A 106 -18.66 -3.26 5.32
N ALA A 107 -18.27 -3.62 4.10
CA ALA A 107 -19.15 -4.17 3.06
C ALA A 107 -19.66 -5.58 3.40
N GLY A 108 -18.86 -6.38 4.10
CA GLY A 108 -19.25 -7.71 4.60
C GLY A 108 -20.27 -7.68 5.74
N GLY A 109 -20.61 -6.51 6.28
CA GLY A 109 -21.56 -6.37 7.40
C GLY A 109 -20.98 -6.80 8.74
N GLU A 110 -19.67 -7.01 8.83
CA GLU A 110 -18.97 -7.42 10.05
C GLU A 110 -19.02 -6.31 11.11
N ALA A 111 -18.82 -6.69 12.38
CA ALA A 111 -18.77 -5.74 13.49
C ALA A 111 -17.69 -4.69 13.24
N VAL A 112 -18.03 -3.41 13.36
CA VAL A 112 -17.11 -2.30 13.11
C VAL A 112 -16.08 -2.23 14.24
N PRO A 113 -14.78 -2.44 13.97
CA PRO A 113 -13.75 -2.30 14.98
C PRO A 113 -13.68 -0.85 15.48
N ALA A 114 -13.50 -0.67 16.80
CA ALA A 114 -13.44 0.66 17.43
C ALA A 114 -12.42 1.60 16.77
N TRP A 115 -11.32 1.03 16.26
CA TRP A 115 -10.28 1.81 15.61
C TRP A 115 -10.75 2.54 14.34
N MET A 116 -11.68 1.95 13.56
CA MET A 116 -12.17 2.55 12.31
C MET A 116 -12.95 3.84 12.59
N ALA A 117 -13.64 3.91 13.74
CA ALA A 117 -14.36 5.12 14.16
C ALA A 117 -13.44 6.27 14.58
N SER A 118 -12.17 5.98 14.89
CA SER A 118 -11.12 6.96 15.20
C SER A 118 -10.24 7.31 13.99
N ASP A 119 -10.54 6.74 12.83
CA ASP A 119 -9.70 6.88 11.66
C ASP A 119 -10.09 8.09 10.80
N PRO A 120 -9.16 8.99 10.44
CA PRO A 120 -9.51 10.17 9.65
C PRO A 120 -10.17 9.87 8.30
N ASP A 121 -9.77 8.79 7.64
CA ASP A 121 -10.25 8.47 6.29
C ASP A 121 -11.52 7.59 6.31
N LEU A 122 -11.70 6.79 7.36
CA LEU A 122 -12.77 5.79 7.46
C LEU A 122 -13.88 6.14 8.45
N ALA A 123 -13.66 7.05 9.40
CA ALA A 123 -14.58 7.29 10.52
C ALA A 123 -15.98 7.67 10.08
N ALA A 124 -16.12 8.48 9.03
CA ALA A 124 -17.43 8.89 8.51
C ALA A 124 -18.24 7.67 8.06
N VAL A 125 -17.63 6.77 7.29
CA VAL A 125 -18.28 5.55 6.77
C VAL A 125 -18.49 4.53 7.89
N ALA A 126 -17.51 4.38 8.78
CA ALA A 126 -17.56 3.41 9.88
C ALA A 126 -18.67 3.72 10.90
N LYS A 127 -18.94 5.01 11.16
CA LYS A 127 -19.99 5.49 12.08
C LYS A 127 -21.39 5.49 11.47
N ALA A 128 -21.48 5.52 10.14
CA ALA A 128 -22.76 5.49 9.43
C ALA A 128 -23.46 4.13 9.57
N SER A 129 -24.80 4.16 9.58
CA SER A 129 -25.60 2.94 9.51
C SER A 129 -25.31 2.19 8.19
N PRO A 130 -25.53 0.86 8.14
CA PRO A 130 -25.34 0.08 6.90
C PRO A 130 -26.03 0.68 5.68
N GLU A 131 -27.23 1.24 5.85
CA GLU A 131 -28.05 1.86 4.81
C GLU A 131 -27.48 3.21 4.33
N GLU A 132 -26.86 3.97 5.24
CA GLU A 132 -26.31 5.30 4.95
C GLU A 132 -24.89 5.27 4.37
N ARG A 133 -24.14 4.17 4.60
CA ARG A 133 -22.72 4.03 4.20
C ARG A 133 -22.46 4.39 2.74
N ARG A 134 -23.34 4.00 1.82
CA ARG A 134 -23.20 4.32 0.39
C ARG A 134 -23.27 5.83 0.14
N ALA A 135 -24.21 6.51 0.79
CA ALA A 135 -24.40 7.95 0.64
C ALA A 135 -23.21 8.72 1.26
N VAL A 136 -22.75 8.30 2.44
CA VAL A 136 -21.58 8.89 3.09
C VAL A 136 -20.31 8.70 2.27
N LEU A 137 -20.10 7.51 1.70
CA LEU A 137 -19.00 7.26 0.76
C LEU A 137 -19.05 8.24 -0.40
N ALA A 138 -20.22 8.41 -1.03
CA ALA A 138 -20.40 9.25 -2.22
C ALA A 138 -20.06 10.74 -2.00
N GLN A 139 -20.04 11.22 -0.75
CA GLN A 139 -19.74 12.61 -0.40
C GLN A 139 -18.28 12.83 0.01
N GLY A 140 -17.51 11.76 0.22
CA GLY A 140 -16.16 11.82 0.77
C GLY A 140 -15.04 11.65 -0.26
N PRO A 141 -13.78 11.63 0.20
CA PRO A 141 -12.62 11.36 -0.65
C PRO A 141 -12.66 9.95 -1.28
N LEU A 142 -13.44 9.04 -0.72
CA LEU A 142 -13.66 7.67 -1.17
C LEU A 142 -14.90 7.52 -2.09
N ALA A 143 -15.49 8.63 -2.56
CA ALA A 143 -16.67 8.65 -3.44
C ALA A 143 -16.63 7.70 -4.64
N PRO A 144 -15.48 7.49 -5.32
CA PRO A 144 -15.42 6.53 -6.43
C PRO A 144 -15.84 5.09 -6.07
N PHE A 145 -15.79 4.70 -4.80
CA PHE A 145 -16.24 3.38 -4.35
C PHE A 145 -17.75 3.26 -4.16
N ALA A 146 -18.49 4.37 -4.10
CA ALA A 146 -19.94 4.36 -3.83
C ALA A 146 -20.75 3.62 -4.91
N ALA A 147 -20.24 3.55 -6.14
CA ALA A 147 -20.86 2.80 -7.23
C ALA A 147 -20.62 1.28 -7.17
N ALA A 148 -19.54 0.85 -6.50
CA ALA A 148 -19.22 -0.55 -6.25
C ALA A 148 -19.79 -1.06 -4.92
N TRP A 149 -20.25 -0.17 -4.03
CA TRP A 149 -20.77 -0.53 -2.71
C TRP A 149 -22.11 -1.28 -2.76
N PRO A 150 -22.34 -2.32 -1.92
CA PRO A 150 -21.42 -2.95 -0.95
C PRO A 150 -20.67 -4.16 -1.53
N ASP A 151 -20.53 -4.29 -2.85
CA ASP A 151 -19.90 -5.47 -3.43
C ASP A 151 -18.36 -5.41 -3.29
N ARG A 152 -17.84 -6.18 -2.32
CA ARG A 152 -16.40 -6.30 -2.03
C ARG A 152 -15.60 -6.68 -3.28
N SER A 153 -16.13 -7.53 -4.15
CA SER A 153 -15.44 -7.98 -5.38
C SER A 153 -15.23 -6.84 -6.37
N ARG A 154 -16.06 -5.80 -6.32
CA ARG A 154 -16.04 -4.66 -7.24
C ARG A 154 -15.20 -3.48 -6.75
N LEU A 155 -14.77 -3.47 -5.47
CA LEU A 155 -13.96 -2.37 -4.91
C LEU A 155 -12.61 -2.24 -5.63
N GLY A 156 -11.93 -3.35 -5.92
CA GLY A 156 -10.67 -3.34 -6.66
C GLY A 156 -10.82 -2.78 -8.08
N THR A 157 -11.88 -3.19 -8.79
CA THR A 157 -12.21 -2.68 -10.13
C THR A 157 -12.56 -1.19 -10.09
N ALA A 158 -13.32 -0.73 -9.10
CA ALA A 158 -13.64 0.69 -8.92
C ALA A 158 -12.38 1.53 -8.68
N TRP A 159 -11.43 1.02 -7.89
CA TRP A 159 -10.14 1.69 -7.70
C TRP A 159 -9.38 1.83 -9.03
N LEU A 160 -9.30 0.76 -9.82
CA LEU A 160 -8.59 0.73 -11.10
C LEU A 160 -9.18 1.71 -12.13
N VAL A 161 -10.51 1.73 -12.26
CA VAL A 161 -11.21 2.63 -13.18
C VAL A 161 -10.90 4.08 -12.83
N GLU A 162 -10.97 4.43 -11.55
CA GLU A 162 -10.68 5.79 -11.10
C GLU A 162 -9.19 6.14 -11.22
N TRP A 163 -8.29 5.20 -10.92
CA TRP A 163 -6.86 5.38 -11.11
C TRP A 163 -6.52 5.70 -12.56
N ARG A 164 -7.05 4.91 -13.51
CA ARG A 164 -6.86 5.14 -14.94
C ARG A 164 -7.42 6.49 -15.40
N ARG A 165 -8.59 6.89 -14.88
CA ARG A 165 -9.20 8.19 -15.19
C ARG A 165 -8.31 9.37 -14.76
N ARG A 166 -7.53 9.19 -13.70
CA ARG A 166 -6.64 10.20 -13.13
C ARG A 166 -5.24 10.25 -13.75
N LEU A 167 -4.88 9.27 -14.58
CA LEU A 167 -3.60 9.29 -15.29
C LEU A 167 -3.56 10.48 -16.26
N PRO A 168 -2.39 11.11 -16.46
CA PRO A 168 -2.21 12.12 -17.49
C PRO A 168 -2.62 11.59 -18.87
N ARG A 169 -3.42 12.36 -19.59
CA ARG A 169 -3.86 12.01 -20.95
C ARG A 169 -2.74 12.30 -21.96
N GLY A 170 -2.61 11.49 -22.99
CA GLY A 170 -1.73 11.75 -24.15
C GLY A 170 -0.26 11.39 -23.96
N GLU A 171 0.25 11.33 -22.72
CA GLU A 171 1.63 10.91 -22.43
C GLU A 171 1.78 9.38 -22.31
N PHE A 172 0.66 8.63 -22.31
CA PHE A 172 0.63 7.29 -21.70
C PHE A 172 -0.25 6.24 -22.39
N ALA A 173 -0.35 6.27 -23.72
CA ALA A 173 -0.96 5.18 -24.48
C ALA A 173 0.13 4.17 -24.89
N GLY A 174 0.15 2.99 -24.27
CA GLY A 174 1.12 1.96 -24.62
C GLY A 174 0.83 0.61 -23.97
N THR A 175 1.32 -0.46 -24.61
CA THR A 175 1.21 -1.84 -24.13
C THR A 175 1.70 -2.00 -22.70
N ALA A 176 2.70 -1.21 -22.31
CA ALA A 176 3.32 -1.36 -21.01
C ALA A 176 2.44 -0.90 -19.82
N LEU A 177 1.62 0.14 -20.02
CA LEU A 177 0.60 0.52 -19.03
C LEU A 177 -0.45 -0.58 -18.90
N GLU A 178 -0.90 -1.13 -20.03
CA GLU A 178 -1.97 -2.13 -20.04
C GLU A 178 -1.55 -3.42 -19.35
N GLU A 179 -0.33 -3.89 -19.63
CA GLU A 179 0.22 -5.04 -18.93
C GLU A 179 0.38 -4.79 -17.42
N PHE A 180 0.85 -3.61 -17.01
CA PHE A 180 0.92 -3.26 -15.58
C PHE A 180 -0.47 -3.21 -14.95
N THR A 181 -1.44 -2.61 -15.64
CA THR A 181 -2.84 -2.58 -15.22
C THR A 181 -3.38 -3.99 -15.01
N GLY A 182 -3.09 -4.91 -15.93
CA GLY A 182 -3.47 -6.33 -15.82
C GLY A 182 -2.86 -7.01 -14.59
N LEU A 183 -1.57 -6.75 -14.29
CA LEU A 183 -0.91 -7.28 -13.10
C LEU A 183 -1.59 -6.79 -11.81
N VAL A 184 -1.85 -5.48 -11.71
CA VAL A 184 -2.51 -4.89 -10.54
C VAL A 184 -3.95 -5.38 -10.41
N ALA A 185 -4.69 -5.50 -11.51
CA ALA A 185 -6.04 -6.04 -11.52
C ALA A 185 -6.10 -7.49 -11.05
N GLY A 186 -5.19 -8.34 -11.52
CA GLY A 186 -5.08 -9.72 -11.04
C GLY A 186 -4.78 -9.77 -9.54
N HIS A 187 -3.89 -8.91 -9.04
CA HIS A 187 -3.59 -8.86 -7.61
C HIS A 187 -4.80 -8.39 -6.76
N LEU A 188 -5.47 -7.31 -7.16
CA LEU A 188 -6.64 -6.79 -6.45
C LEU A 188 -7.83 -7.75 -6.45
N ALA A 189 -8.11 -8.41 -7.58
CA ALA A 189 -9.20 -9.40 -7.67
C ALA A 189 -8.99 -10.54 -6.67
N ARG A 190 -7.74 -10.96 -6.48
CA ARG A 190 -7.39 -12.02 -5.51
C ARG A 190 -7.53 -11.57 -4.07
N LEU A 191 -7.17 -10.33 -3.73
CA LEU A 191 -7.39 -9.79 -2.39
C LEU A 191 -8.89 -9.65 -2.05
N ALA A 192 -9.72 -9.45 -3.07
CA ALA A 192 -11.16 -9.36 -2.91
C ALA A 192 -11.84 -10.71 -2.70
N ASP A 193 -11.23 -11.81 -3.16
CA ASP A 193 -11.77 -13.17 -3.05
C ASP A 193 -11.61 -13.74 -1.61
N PRO A 194 -12.71 -13.94 -0.87
CA PRO A 194 -12.65 -14.47 0.49
C PRO A 194 -12.25 -15.95 0.54
N GLN A 195 -12.35 -16.69 -0.58
CA GLN A 195 -12.00 -18.11 -0.65
C GLN A 195 -10.50 -18.33 -0.85
N VAL A 196 -9.76 -17.29 -1.23
CA VAL A 196 -8.31 -17.36 -1.44
C VAL A 196 -7.61 -16.92 -0.16
N PRO A 197 -6.91 -17.82 0.55
CA PRO A 197 -6.15 -17.43 1.73
C PRO A 197 -5.06 -16.42 1.35
N ALA A 198 -4.86 -15.42 2.21
CA ALA A 198 -3.67 -14.58 2.12
C ALA A 198 -2.42 -15.48 2.13
N SER A 199 -1.55 -15.33 1.14
CA SER A 199 -0.41 -16.22 0.96
C SER A 199 0.79 -15.45 0.46
N ALA A 200 1.89 -15.53 1.22
CA ALA A 200 3.16 -14.90 0.91
C ALA A 200 3.65 -15.24 -0.50
N ARG A 201 3.34 -16.44 -1.00
CA ARG A 201 3.74 -16.90 -2.34
C ARG A 201 3.10 -16.06 -3.46
N HIS A 202 1.89 -15.54 -3.26
CA HIS A 202 1.23 -14.68 -4.25
C HIS A 202 1.81 -13.26 -4.23
N ASP A 203 2.14 -12.75 -3.05
CA ASP A 203 2.81 -11.47 -2.89
C ASP A 203 4.22 -11.52 -3.50
N GLU A 204 4.96 -12.61 -3.29
CA GLU A 204 6.26 -12.88 -3.92
C GLU A 204 6.16 -12.97 -5.45
N ALA A 205 5.13 -13.64 -5.97
CA ALA A 205 4.91 -13.73 -7.42
C ALA A 205 4.60 -12.36 -8.02
N PHE A 206 3.78 -11.55 -7.34
CA PHE A 206 3.46 -10.19 -7.76
C PHE A 206 4.70 -9.28 -7.68
N ASP A 207 5.50 -9.34 -6.59
CA ASP A 207 6.79 -8.65 -6.48
C ASP A 207 7.69 -9.02 -7.67
N ALA A 208 7.91 -10.31 -7.91
CA ALA A 208 8.78 -10.78 -8.98
C ALA A 208 8.31 -10.29 -10.36
N ALA A 209 7.00 -10.23 -10.60
CA ALA A 209 6.43 -9.71 -11.84
C ALA A 209 6.66 -8.19 -11.99
N VAL A 210 6.40 -7.41 -10.93
CA VAL A 210 6.61 -5.95 -10.90
C VAL A 210 8.10 -5.60 -11.03
N THR A 211 8.98 -6.30 -10.30
CA THR A 211 10.44 -6.14 -10.36
C THR A 211 10.97 -6.45 -11.76
N ARG A 212 10.51 -7.55 -12.39
CA ARG A 212 10.88 -7.89 -13.76
C ARG A 212 10.47 -6.81 -14.75
N ARG A 213 9.29 -6.23 -14.55
CA ARG A 213 8.78 -5.13 -15.39
C ARG A 213 9.67 -3.89 -15.28
N LEU A 214 9.98 -3.46 -14.06
CA LEU A 214 10.88 -2.33 -13.81
C LEU A 214 12.24 -2.50 -14.50
N ARG A 215 12.78 -3.73 -14.54
CA ARG A 215 14.04 -4.02 -15.23
C ARG A 215 13.93 -3.95 -16.76
N ARG A 216 12.77 -4.31 -17.32
CA ARG A 216 12.53 -4.28 -18.78
C ARG A 216 12.21 -2.87 -19.29
N HIS A 217 11.56 -2.06 -18.47
CA HIS A 217 11.06 -0.73 -18.82
C HIS A 217 11.53 0.33 -17.81
N PRO A 218 12.84 0.50 -17.58
CA PRO A 218 13.35 1.31 -16.47
C PRO A 218 13.13 2.82 -16.63
N LEU A 219 12.84 3.28 -17.85
CA LEU A 219 12.65 4.70 -18.17
C LEU A 219 11.19 5.07 -18.46
N GLU A 220 10.25 4.14 -18.26
CA GLU A 220 8.84 4.44 -18.43
C GLU A 220 8.26 5.11 -17.19
N PRO A 221 7.36 6.08 -17.35
CA PRO A 221 6.63 6.65 -16.21
C PRO A 221 5.82 5.64 -15.39
N THR A 222 5.53 4.43 -15.91
CA THR A 222 4.93 3.33 -15.12
C THR A 222 5.80 2.94 -13.92
N ALA A 223 7.10 3.24 -13.97
CA ALA A 223 8.06 2.91 -12.93
C ALA A 223 7.68 3.50 -11.56
N VAL A 224 7.01 4.65 -11.50
CA VAL A 224 6.54 5.20 -10.21
C VAL A 224 5.51 4.28 -9.57
N PHE A 225 4.55 3.74 -10.33
CA PHE A 225 3.52 2.85 -9.80
C PHE A 225 4.07 1.48 -9.46
N ALA A 226 5.04 0.99 -10.23
CA ALA A 226 5.76 -0.23 -9.89
C ALA A 226 6.58 -0.06 -8.59
N TRP A 227 7.28 1.07 -8.42
CA TRP A 227 7.97 1.40 -7.17
C TRP A 227 7.00 1.48 -5.98
N LEU A 228 5.85 2.14 -6.17
CA LEU A 228 4.81 2.22 -5.14
C LEU A 228 4.24 0.85 -4.78
N ALA A 229 4.00 -0.02 -5.77
CA ALA A 229 3.53 -1.38 -5.53
C ALA A 229 4.55 -2.19 -4.70
N LEU A 230 5.84 -2.12 -5.04
CA LEU A 230 6.90 -2.76 -4.27
C LEU A 230 7.01 -2.20 -2.85
N GLY A 231 6.91 -0.88 -2.68
CA GLY A 231 6.90 -0.24 -1.37
C GLY A 231 5.70 -0.66 -0.52
N ALA A 232 4.52 -0.80 -1.13
CA ALA A 232 3.33 -1.31 -0.44
C ALA A 232 3.53 -2.75 0.05
N LEU A 233 4.11 -3.63 -0.78
CA LEU A 233 4.44 -5.01 -0.40
C LEU A 233 5.45 -5.06 0.74
N ASP A 234 6.51 -4.23 0.69
CA ASP A 234 7.51 -4.15 1.75
C ASP A 234 6.87 -3.73 3.09
N ILE A 235 5.98 -2.73 3.05
CA ILE A 235 5.23 -2.28 4.23
C ILE A 235 4.29 -3.38 4.75
N GLN A 236 3.56 -4.06 3.86
CA GLN A 236 2.64 -5.15 4.22
C GLN A 236 3.38 -6.34 4.84
N ARG A 237 4.54 -6.72 4.29
CA ARG A 237 5.37 -7.79 4.82
C ARG A 237 5.91 -7.43 6.20
N LEU A 238 6.49 -6.23 6.36
CA LEU A 238 6.96 -5.75 7.66
C LEU A 238 5.82 -5.67 8.69
N ARG A 239 4.63 -5.21 8.27
CA ARG A 239 3.43 -5.23 9.10
C ARG A 239 3.12 -6.64 9.60
N GLY A 240 3.10 -7.64 8.71
CA GLY A 240 2.86 -9.03 9.09
C GLY A 240 3.88 -9.55 10.11
N GLU A 241 5.15 -9.22 9.93
CA GLU A 241 6.21 -9.54 10.89
C GLU A 241 5.98 -8.90 12.25
N MET A 242 5.75 -7.59 12.29
CA MET A 242 5.53 -6.87 13.53
C MET A 242 4.26 -7.34 14.25
N ALA A 243 3.18 -7.58 13.50
CA ALA A 243 1.91 -8.05 14.04
C ALA A 243 2.06 -9.37 14.78
N ARG A 244 2.84 -10.32 14.22
CA ARG A 244 3.12 -11.61 14.89
C ARG A 244 3.78 -11.42 16.25
N ARG A 245 4.72 -10.48 16.36
CA ARG A 245 5.47 -10.20 17.60
C ARG A 245 4.65 -9.45 18.63
N ILE A 246 3.77 -8.56 18.18
CA ILE A 246 2.83 -7.84 19.05
C ILE A 246 1.75 -8.78 19.58
N ALA A 247 1.20 -9.65 18.72
CA ALA A 247 0.12 -10.57 19.08
C ALA A 247 0.60 -11.77 19.91
N LEU A 248 1.85 -12.21 19.72
CA LEU A 248 2.48 -13.31 20.45
C LEU A 248 3.73 -12.79 21.20
N PRO A 249 3.55 -11.98 22.25
CA PRO A 249 4.68 -11.49 23.03
C PRO A 249 5.41 -12.71 23.63
N LEU A 250 6.74 -12.74 23.49
CA LEU A 250 7.56 -13.73 24.19
C LEU A 250 7.21 -13.61 25.68
N ALA A 251 6.83 -14.73 26.30
CA ALA A 251 6.60 -14.80 27.74
C ALA A 251 7.84 -14.20 28.42
N ARG A 252 7.67 -13.05 29.09
CA ARG A 252 8.73 -12.50 29.94
C ARG A 252 9.03 -13.57 30.98
N PRO A 253 10.29 -13.98 31.20
CA PRO A 253 10.62 -14.74 32.38
C PRO A 253 10.17 -13.91 33.58
N VAL A 254 9.26 -14.47 34.38
CA VAL A 254 8.82 -13.87 35.65
C VAL A 254 10.06 -13.81 36.55
N PRO A 255 10.38 -12.66 37.17
CA PRO A 255 11.50 -12.54 38.09
C PRO A 255 11.34 -13.42 39.33
#